data_AF-A0A918NFM8-F1
#
_entry.id   AF-A0A918NFM8-F1
#
_cell.length_a   1.000
_cell.length_b   1.000
_cell.length_c   1.000
_cell.angle_alpha   90.00
_cell.angle_beta   90.00
_cell.angle_gamma   90.00
#
_symmetry.space_group_name_H-M   'P 1'
#
loop_
_entity.id
_entity.type
_entity.pdbx_description
1 polymer ?
#
loop_
_entity_poly.entity_id
_entity_poly.type
_entity_poly.pdbx_seq_one_letter_code
_entity_poly.pdbx_strand_id
1 'polypeptide(L)'
;MTSTPSETLPFEAADLGTLAVMPWSGEHPDGDMPFLLAYSLGDGAGGPDGARAAVERLLRDNGLPPGDEIVDGTGRPDLPVTLLVEDGRALVTMPYLNARCGVPPEWLAAAGERGYAYFLFTSRPWPQARPGEPVAPEDLAAFVGDDDTLTRAAHCLLPARGLR
;
A
#
# COMPACT_ATOMS: atom_id res chain seq x y z
N MET A 1 -2.47 44.04 8.39
CA MET A 1 -1.60 42.86 8.16
C MET A 1 -2.09 41.78 9.10
N THR A 2 -3.00 40.94 8.65
CA THR A 2 -3.53 39.83 9.45
C THR A 2 -2.93 38.57 8.87
N SER A 3 -1.93 38.00 9.53
CA SER A 3 -1.38 36.70 9.19
C SER A 3 -2.38 35.65 9.63
N THR A 4 -3.05 34.99 8.69
CA THR A 4 -3.80 33.76 8.96
C THR A 4 -2.79 32.67 9.31
N PRO A 5 -2.83 32.03 10.49
CA PRO A 5 -2.03 30.85 10.72
C PRO A 5 -2.59 29.76 9.80
N SER A 6 -1.74 29.15 8.98
CA SER A 6 -2.08 27.89 8.31
C SER A 6 -2.28 26.85 9.41
N GLU A 7 -3.53 26.50 9.71
CA GLU A 7 -3.86 25.36 10.56
C GLU A 7 -3.40 24.08 9.86
N THR A 8 -2.14 23.70 10.08
CA THR A 8 -1.71 22.33 9.86
C THR A 8 -2.37 21.50 10.95
N LEU A 9 -3.58 20.99 10.68
CA LEU A 9 -4.27 20.07 11.60
C LEU A 9 -3.29 18.94 11.98
N PRO A 10 -3.21 18.56 13.28
CA PRO A 10 -2.41 17.42 13.69
C PRO A 10 -2.88 16.17 12.94
N PHE A 11 -1.95 15.29 12.57
CA PHE A 11 -2.29 14.03 11.92
C PHE A 11 -2.93 13.10 12.94
N GLU A 12 -4.22 12.84 12.82
CA GLU A 12 -4.94 11.91 13.69
C GLU A 12 -5.02 10.53 13.04
N ALA A 13 -4.46 9.51 13.69
CA ALA A 13 -4.50 8.14 13.16
C ALA A 13 -5.94 7.62 12.97
N ALA A 14 -6.91 8.17 13.71
CA ALA A 14 -8.33 7.85 13.57
C ALA A 14 -8.92 8.29 12.20
N ASP A 15 -8.30 9.24 11.52
CA ASP A 15 -8.76 9.67 10.19
C ASP A 15 -8.47 8.64 9.10
N LEU A 16 -7.42 7.81 9.27
CA LEU A 16 -7.07 6.75 8.32
C LEU A 16 -8.14 5.65 8.24
N GLY A 17 -8.88 5.44 9.32
CA GLY A 17 -9.78 4.30 9.48
C GLY A 17 -9.04 2.96 9.47
N THR A 18 -9.72 1.93 9.00
CA THR A 18 -9.18 0.58 8.84
C THR A 18 -8.28 0.52 7.62
N LEU A 19 -6.97 0.34 7.83
CA LEU A 19 -6.01 0.04 6.77
C LEU A 19 -5.88 -1.48 6.57
N ALA A 20 -5.78 -1.89 5.32
CA ALA A 20 -5.65 -3.28 4.89
C ALA A 20 -4.51 -3.44 3.91
N VAL A 21 -3.94 -4.65 3.83
CA VAL A 21 -2.95 -5.03 2.82
C VAL A 21 -3.39 -6.33 2.15
N MET A 22 -3.39 -6.33 0.82
CA MET A 22 -3.74 -7.47 0.00
C MET A 22 -2.57 -7.86 -0.93
N PRO A 23 -2.03 -9.08 -0.80
CA PRO A 23 -1.04 -9.61 -1.72
C PRO A 23 -1.67 -10.38 -2.88
N TRP A 24 -1.09 -10.28 -4.07
CA TRP A 24 -1.39 -11.17 -5.20
C TRP A 24 -0.20 -11.28 -6.14
N SER A 25 -0.09 -12.42 -6.83
CA SER A 25 0.86 -12.58 -7.93
C SER A 25 0.20 -12.14 -9.23
N GLY A 26 0.83 -11.24 -9.98
CA GLY A 26 0.37 -10.83 -11.31
C GLY A 26 1.26 -11.37 -12.40
N GLU A 27 0.68 -11.85 -13.49
CA GLU A 27 1.44 -12.36 -14.64
C GLU A 27 2.19 -11.21 -15.33
N HIS A 28 3.48 -11.40 -15.61
CA HIS A 28 4.32 -10.45 -16.34
C HIS A 28 5.18 -11.22 -17.36
N PRO A 29 5.55 -10.62 -18.52
CA PRO A 29 6.35 -11.29 -19.55
C PRO A 29 7.63 -11.98 -19.07
N ASP A 30 8.23 -11.47 -18.00
CA ASP A 30 9.49 -11.96 -17.40
C ASP A 30 9.25 -12.83 -16.16
N GLY A 31 8.08 -13.45 -16.06
CA GLY A 31 7.64 -14.25 -14.91
C GLY A 31 6.77 -13.45 -13.93
N ASP A 32 6.15 -14.13 -12.99
CA ASP A 32 5.23 -13.56 -12.01
C ASP A 32 5.80 -12.34 -11.28
N MET A 33 4.95 -11.35 -11.02
CA MET A 33 5.27 -10.14 -10.27
C MET A 33 4.55 -10.16 -8.91
N PRO A 34 5.29 -10.07 -7.79
CA PRO A 34 4.70 -10.10 -6.46
C PRO A 34 4.18 -8.71 -6.09
N PHE A 35 2.85 -8.52 -6.12
CA PHE A 35 2.20 -7.25 -5.78
C PHE A 35 1.68 -7.22 -4.34
N LEU A 36 1.64 -6.02 -3.76
CA LEU A 36 1.04 -5.71 -2.47
C LEU A 36 0.24 -4.42 -2.60
N LEU A 37 -1.06 -4.45 -2.28
CA LEU A 37 -1.91 -3.26 -2.26
C LEU A 37 -2.26 -2.91 -0.81
N ALA A 38 -1.85 -1.73 -0.36
CA ALA A 38 -2.37 -1.09 0.83
C ALA A 38 -3.51 -0.12 0.48
N TYR A 39 -4.55 -0.11 1.29
CA TYR A 39 -5.72 0.76 1.10
C TYR A 39 -6.45 0.98 2.43
N SER A 40 -7.29 2.02 2.47
CA SER A 40 -8.25 2.26 3.56
C SER A 40 -9.64 1.78 3.17
N LEU A 41 -10.44 1.32 4.14
CA LEU A 41 -11.87 1.09 3.95
C LEU A 41 -12.70 2.39 3.88
N GLY A 42 -12.11 3.54 4.24
CA GLY A 42 -12.82 4.82 4.28
C GLY A 42 -13.77 4.98 5.47
N ASP A 43 -13.60 4.17 6.51
CA ASP A 43 -14.40 4.14 7.74
C ASP A 43 -13.77 4.95 8.89
N GLY A 44 -12.81 5.84 8.57
CA GLY A 44 -12.20 6.77 9.52
C GLY A 44 -13.16 7.85 10.01
N ALA A 45 -12.73 8.64 10.99
CA ALA A 45 -13.56 9.68 11.63
C ALA A 45 -14.12 10.72 10.63
N GLY A 46 -13.32 11.09 9.63
CA GLY A 46 -13.73 11.96 8.51
C GLY A 46 -14.44 11.27 7.36
N GLY A 47 -14.82 9.98 7.51
CA GLY A 47 -15.42 9.17 6.44
C GLY A 47 -14.47 8.93 5.26
N PRO A 48 -15.00 8.57 4.07
CA PRO A 48 -14.18 8.22 2.91
C PRO A 48 -13.28 9.36 2.43
N ASP A 49 -13.78 10.60 2.46
CA ASP A 49 -12.99 11.77 2.04
C ASP A 49 -11.88 12.12 3.05
N GLY A 50 -12.17 12.00 4.35
CA GLY A 50 -11.17 12.18 5.41
C GLY A 50 -10.06 11.13 5.33
N ALA A 51 -10.43 9.86 5.18
CA ALA A 51 -9.47 8.76 5.02
C ALA A 51 -8.60 8.94 3.77
N ARG A 52 -9.20 9.34 2.65
CA ARG A 52 -8.44 9.68 1.44
C ARG A 52 -7.40 10.76 1.72
N ALA A 53 -7.81 11.89 2.31
CA ALA A 53 -6.90 12.99 2.60
C ALA A 53 -5.80 12.59 3.59
N ALA A 54 -6.13 11.79 4.60
CA ALA A 54 -5.18 11.27 5.58
C ALA A 54 -4.16 10.32 4.92
N VAL A 55 -4.60 9.41 4.05
CA VAL A 55 -3.69 8.51 3.31
C VAL A 55 -2.78 9.30 2.36
N GLU A 56 -3.31 10.27 1.61
CA GLU A 56 -2.46 11.11 0.73
C GLU A 56 -1.39 11.87 1.50
N ARG A 57 -1.75 12.41 2.68
CA ARG A 57 -0.79 13.08 3.56
C ARG A 57 0.24 12.10 4.09
N LEU A 58 -0.20 10.94 4.59
CA LEU A 58 0.69 9.88 5.08
C LEU A 58 1.71 9.48 4.03
N LEU A 59 1.27 9.28 2.80
CA LEU A 59 2.10 8.91 1.66
C LEU A 59 3.17 9.96 1.35
N ARG A 60 2.78 11.23 1.23
CA ARG A 60 3.72 12.34 0.99
C ARG A 60 4.72 12.51 2.13
N ASP A 61 4.26 12.43 3.38
CA ASP A 61 5.09 12.58 4.58
C ASP A 61 6.13 11.45 4.70
N ASN A 62 5.91 10.30 4.05
CA ASN A 62 6.79 9.14 4.04
C ASN A 62 7.62 8.99 2.75
N GLY A 63 7.65 10.02 1.89
CA GLY A 63 8.44 10.00 0.64
C GLY A 63 7.88 9.06 -0.43
N LEU A 64 6.58 8.77 -0.37
CA LEU A 64 5.84 7.93 -1.31
C LEU A 64 4.77 8.79 -1.99
N PRO A 65 5.11 9.74 -2.88
CA PRO A 65 4.11 10.60 -3.50
C PRO A 65 3.15 9.79 -4.39
N PRO A 66 1.82 10.01 -4.31
CA PRO A 66 0.89 9.43 -5.28
C PRO A 66 1.16 9.93 -6.70
N GLY A 67 0.96 9.07 -7.70
CA GLY A 67 1.09 9.39 -9.12
C GLY A 67 1.86 8.31 -9.88
N ASP A 68 2.47 8.68 -11.02
CA ASP A 68 3.11 7.71 -11.92
C ASP A 68 4.59 7.41 -11.57
N GLU A 69 5.14 8.08 -10.54
CA GLU A 69 6.52 7.85 -10.11
C GLU A 69 6.62 6.56 -9.30
N ILE A 70 7.50 5.66 -9.73
CA ILE A 70 7.87 4.45 -8.99
C ILE A 70 9.07 4.76 -8.10
N VAL A 71 8.86 4.72 -6.79
CA VAL A 71 9.94 4.84 -5.81
C VAL A 71 10.71 3.53 -5.73
N ASP A 72 12.01 3.55 -6.03
CA ASP A 72 12.87 2.40 -5.82
C ASP A 72 13.34 2.33 -4.36
N GLY A 73 12.66 1.49 -3.56
CA GLY A 73 13.02 1.22 -2.17
C GLY A 73 14.21 0.27 -2.01
N THR A 74 14.65 -0.40 -3.07
CA THR A 74 15.81 -1.32 -3.01
C THR A 74 17.12 -0.56 -2.82
N GLY A 75 17.19 0.68 -3.34
CA GLY A 75 18.31 1.60 -3.15
C GLY A 75 18.17 2.57 -1.98
N ARG A 76 17.07 2.53 -1.22
CA ARG A 76 16.73 3.52 -0.16
C ARG A 76 16.50 2.83 1.19
N PRO A 77 17.55 2.49 1.94
CA PRO A 77 17.42 1.77 3.22
C PRO A 77 16.78 2.60 4.34
N ASP A 78 16.73 3.92 4.18
CA ASP A 78 16.12 4.92 5.07
C ASP A 78 14.62 5.14 4.83
N LEU A 79 14.07 4.50 3.79
CA LEU A 79 12.65 4.59 3.49
C LEU A 79 11.82 4.04 4.69
N PRO A 80 10.80 4.76 5.17
CA PRO A 80 10.05 4.39 6.37
C PRO A 80 9.05 3.25 6.13
N VAL A 81 9.04 2.64 4.93
CA VAL A 81 8.25 1.45 4.61
C VAL A 81 9.18 0.25 4.38
N THR A 82 8.84 -0.88 4.98
CA THR A 82 9.62 -2.12 4.92
C THR A 82 8.74 -3.32 4.64
N LEU A 83 9.33 -4.32 3.99
CA LEU A 83 8.74 -5.62 3.73
C LEU A 83 9.62 -6.73 4.31
N LEU A 84 9.03 -7.53 5.20
CA LEU A 84 9.61 -8.76 5.72
C LEU A 84 8.72 -9.93 5.32
N VAL A 85 9.32 -10.99 4.80
CA VAL A 85 8.63 -12.22 4.40
C VAL A 85 9.12 -13.35 5.28
N GLU A 86 8.21 -13.95 6.04
CA GLU A 86 8.51 -15.06 6.96
C GLU A 86 7.33 -16.02 7.03
N ASP A 87 7.61 -17.33 7.03
CA ASP A 87 6.60 -18.40 7.15
C ASP A 87 5.42 -18.26 6.18
N GLY A 88 5.70 -17.92 4.92
CA GLY A 88 4.68 -17.72 3.89
C GLY A 88 3.75 -16.53 4.14
N ARG A 89 4.21 -15.53 4.90
CA ARG A 89 3.49 -14.29 5.19
C ARG A 89 4.34 -13.08 4.86
N ALA A 90 3.69 -12.04 4.35
CA ALA A 90 4.29 -10.71 4.21
C ALA A 90 3.90 -9.85 5.41
N LEU A 91 4.89 -9.19 6.01
CA LEU A 91 4.74 -8.17 7.02
C LEU A 91 5.17 -6.83 6.40
N VAL A 92 4.20 -5.96 6.17
CA VAL A 92 4.42 -4.59 5.70
C VAL A 92 4.37 -3.68 6.93
N THR A 93 5.43 -2.88 7.10
CA THR A 93 5.52 -1.92 8.21
C THR A 93 5.88 -0.54 7.68
N MET A 94 5.07 0.46 8.03
CA MET A 94 5.36 1.89 7.91
C MET A 94 4.62 2.66 9.02
N PRO A 95 4.85 3.97 9.23
CA PRO A 95 4.07 4.74 10.20
C PRO A 95 2.57 4.53 10.01
N TYR A 96 1.88 4.17 11.09
CA TYR A 96 0.42 3.88 11.15
C TYR A 96 -0.08 2.66 10.36
N LEU A 97 0.78 1.94 9.64
CA LEU A 97 0.44 0.70 8.95
C LEU A 97 1.38 -0.43 9.40
N ASN A 98 0.83 -1.39 10.13
CA ASN A 98 1.50 -2.64 10.48
C ASN A 98 0.58 -3.79 10.11
N ALA A 99 0.79 -4.39 8.94
CA ALA A 99 -0.10 -5.38 8.37
C ALA A 99 0.63 -6.68 8.09
N ARG A 100 0.04 -7.79 8.52
CA ARG A 100 0.52 -9.15 8.25
C ARG A 100 -0.53 -9.91 7.45
N CYS A 101 -0.16 -10.38 6.26
CA CYS A 101 -1.03 -11.13 5.37
C CYS A 101 -0.36 -12.42 4.91
N GLY A 102 -1.16 -13.48 4.74
CA GLY A 102 -0.70 -14.68 4.03
C GLY A 102 -0.50 -14.36 2.56
N VAL A 103 0.58 -14.87 1.97
CA VAL A 103 0.88 -14.65 0.55
C VAL A 103 0.74 -15.96 -0.23
N PRO A 104 0.34 -15.89 -1.51
CA PRO A 104 0.29 -17.07 -2.37
C PRO A 104 1.69 -17.70 -2.58
N PRO A 105 1.81 -19.02 -2.78
CA PRO A 105 3.08 -19.67 -3.11
C PRO A 105 3.80 -19.08 -4.33
N GLU A 106 3.04 -18.73 -5.37
CA GLU A 106 3.55 -18.09 -6.58
C GLU A 106 4.14 -16.69 -6.30
N TRP A 107 3.52 -15.94 -5.39
CA TRP A 107 4.03 -14.65 -4.93
C TRP A 107 5.37 -14.82 -4.19
N LEU A 108 5.50 -15.86 -3.36
CA LEU A 108 6.74 -16.15 -2.63
C LEU A 108 7.88 -16.52 -3.58
N ALA A 109 7.59 -17.36 -4.58
CA ALA A 109 8.56 -17.72 -5.60
C ALA A 109 9.03 -16.48 -6.37
N ALA A 110 8.08 -15.65 -6.84
CA ALA A 110 8.37 -14.42 -7.55
C ALA A 110 9.19 -13.43 -6.72
N ALA A 111 8.87 -13.25 -5.43
CA ALA A 111 9.62 -12.39 -4.52
C ALA A 111 11.03 -12.95 -4.24
N GLY A 112 11.18 -14.27 -4.16
CA GLY A 112 12.46 -14.98 -4.06
C GLY A 112 13.37 -14.76 -5.25
N GLU A 113 12.82 -14.85 -6.46
CA GLU A 113 13.56 -14.70 -7.71
C GLU A 113 13.93 -13.23 -7.98
N ARG A 114 13.02 -12.30 -7.70
CA ARG A 114 13.21 -10.87 -7.97
C ARG A 114 13.95 -10.12 -6.86
N GLY A 115 13.83 -10.57 -5.61
CA GLY A 115 14.38 -9.91 -4.43
C GLY A 115 13.58 -8.69 -3.94
N TYR A 116 12.44 -8.38 -4.56
CA TYR A 116 11.56 -7.27 -4.20
C TYR A 116 10.09 -7.60 -4.49
N ALA A 117 9.19 -6.81 -3.94
CA ALA A 117 7.77 -6.79 -4.27
C ALA A 117 7.30 -5.39 -4.68
N TYR A 118 6.32 -5.34 -5.58
CA TYR A 118 5.72 -4.09 -6.04
C TYR A 118 4.60 -3.70 -5.08
N PHE A 119 4.84 -2.63 -4.31
CA PHE A 119 3.92 -2.09 -3.34
C PHE A 119 3.14 -0.91 -3.93
N LEU A 120 1.83 -1.01 -3.91
CA LEU A 120 0.88 0.06 -4.20
C LEU A 120 0.23 0.49 -2.90
N PHE A 121 0.18 1.77 -2.62
CA PHE A 121 -0.67 2.29 -1.55
C PHE A 121 -1.53 3.42 -2.11
N THR A 122 -2.82 3.14 -2.25
CA THR A 122 -3.80 4.08 -2.80
C THR A 122 -4.55 4.86 -1.73
N SER A 123 -4.79 6.14 -2.01
CA SER A 123 -5.71 6.96 -1.22
C SER A 123 -7.18 6.73 -1.58
N ARG A 124 -7.48 5.97 -2.64
CA ARG A 124 -8.85 5.59 -2.99
C ARG A 124 -9.37 4.58 -1.96
N PRO A 125 -10.47 4.89 -1.24
CA PRO A 125 -11.06 3.93 -0.31
C PRO A 125 -11.67 2.73 -1.04
N TRP A 126 -11.59 1.54 -0.43
CA TRP A 126 -12.18 0.31 -0.97
C TRP A 126 -13.01 -0.43 0.09
N PRO A 127 -14.21 0.09 0.44
CA PRO A 127 -15.03 -0.43 1.54
C PRO A 127 -15.55 -1.87 1.33
N GLN A 128 -15.56 -2.35 0.08
CA GLN A 128 -16.00 -3.69 -0.29
C GLN A 128 -14.93 -4.76 0.03
N ALA A 129 -13.66 -4.40 0.04
CA ALA A 129 -12.55 -5.34 0.26
C ALA A 129 -12.18 -5.41 1.75
N ARG A 130 -13.05 -5.98 2.57
CA ARG A 130 -12.83 -6.05 4.03
C ARG A 130 -11.73 -7.04 4.39
N PRO A 131 -10.83 -6.72 5.34
CA PRO A 131 -9.84 -7.68 5.83
C PRO A 131 -10.47 -8.99 6.29
N GLY A 132 -9.95 -10.11 5.79
CA GLY A 132 -10.44 -11.45 6.12
C GLY A 132 -11.64 -11.92 5.29
N GLU A 133 -12.23 -11.06 4.46
CA GLU A 133 -13.24 -11.45 3.48
C GLU A 133 -12.58 -11.73 2.12
N PRO A 134 -12.99 -12.79 1.40
CA PRO A 134 -12.46 -13.08 0.08
C PRO A 134 -12.90 -12.00 -0.92
N VAL A 135 -11.96 -11.55 -1.74
CA VAL A 135 -12.22 -10.64 -2.86
C VAL A 135 -12.11 -11.42 -4.16
N ALA A 136 -13.07 -11.23 -5.08
CA ALA A 136 -13.03 -11.90 -6.37
C ALA A 136 -11.84 -11.37 -7.20
N PRO A 137 -11.13 -12.23 -7.96
CA PRO A 137 -10.01 -11.79 -8.79
C PRO A 137 -10.39 -10.68 -9.79
N GLU A 138 -11.61 -10.72 -10.32
CA GLU A 138 -12.16 -9.69 -11.20
C GLU A 138 -12.37 -8.33 -10.51
N ASP A 139 -12.83 -8.32 -9.26
CA ASP A 139 -12.97 -7.09 -8.47
C ASP A 139 -11.61 -6.49 -8.13
N LEU A 140 -10.63 -7.34 -7.80
CA LEU A 140 -9.26 -6.90 -7.57
C LEU A 140 -8.67 -6.31 -8.85
N ALA A 141 -8.76 -7.01 -9.98
CA ALA A 141 -8.26 -6.54 -11.27
C ALA A 141 -8.92 -5.22 -11.68
N ALA A 142 -10.24 -5.11 -11.52
CA ALA A 142 -10.97 -3.87 -11.79
C ALA A 142 -10.51 -2.73 -10.88
N PHE A 143 -10.28 -2.98 -9.59
CA PHE A 143 -9.86 -1.94 -8.66
C PHE A 143 -8.42 -1.48 -8.93
N VAL A 144 -7.45 -2.40 -9.07
CA VAL A 144 -6.03 -2.04 -9.27
C VAL A 144 -5.73 -1.56 -10.68
N GLY A 145 -6.52 -1.95 -11.67
CA GLY A 145 -6.39 -1.52 -13.07
C GLY A 145 -7.15 -0.23 -13.40
N ASP A 146 -7.90 0.34 -12.47
CA ASP A 146 -8.64 1.58 -12.67
C ASP A 146 -7.71 2.80 -12.60
N ASP A 147 -7.84 3.70 -13.57
CA ASP A 147 -7.00 4.91 -13.68
C ASP A 147 -7.07 5.80 -12.43
N ASP A 148 -8.23 5.91 -11.76
CA ASP A 148 -8.34 6.71 -10.52
C ASP A 148 -7.59 6.03 -9.36
N THR A 149 -7.54 4.70 -9.32
CA THR A 149 -6.71 3.98 -8.33
C THR A 149 -5.23 4.23 -8.59
N LEU A 150 -4.77 4.06 -9.83
CA LEU A 150 -3.37 4.16 -10.20
C LEU A 150 -2.81 5.57 -10.01
N THR A 151 -3.57 6.60 -10.41
CA THR A 151 -3.19 8.01 -10.24
C THR A 151 -3.21 8.47 -8.78
N ARG A 152 -3.97 7.79 -7.92
CA ARG A 152 -4.01 8.03 -6.46
C ARG A 152 -3.12 7.10 -5.65
N ALA A 153 -2.45 6.16 -6.30
CA ALA A 153 -1.53 5.25 -5.66
C ALA A 153 -0.12 5.82 -5.65
N ALA A 154 0.57 5.64 -4.53
CA ALA A 154 2.02 5.65 -4.51
C ALA A 154 2.52 4.27 -4.92
N HIS A 155 3.58 4.25 -5.72
CA HIS A 155 4.18 3.03 -6.24
C HIS A 155 5.59 2.89 -5.70
N CYS A 156 5.93 1.72 -5.15
CA CYS A 156 7.24 1.48 -4.55
C CYS A 156 7.72 0.05 -4.77
N LEU A 157 8.98 -0.12 -5.17
CA LEU A 157 9.63 -1.43 -5.12
C LEU A 157 10.19 -1.65 -3.71
N LEU A 158 9.61 -2.58 -2.95
CA LEU A 158 10.07 -2.90 -1.61
C LEU A 158 11.01 -4.10 -1.62
N PRO A 159 12.23 -3.99 -1.06
CA PRO A 159 13.12 -5.15 -0.96
C PRO A 159 12.49 -6.21 -0.06
N ALA A 160 12.35 -7.43 -0.56
CA ALA A 160 11.76 -8.54 0.17
C ALA A 160 12.83 -9.17 1.08
N ARG A 161 12.79 -8.85 2.38
CA ARG A 161 13.73 -9.39 3.37
C ARG A 161 13.17 -10.69 3.97
N GLY A 162 14.03 -11.57 4.47
CA GLY A 162 13.59 -12.75 5.24
C GLY A 162 13.24 -14.01 4.42
N LEU A 163 13.40 -13.98 3.09
CA LEU A 163 13.13 -15.10 2.16
C LEU A 163 14.11 -16.29 2.27
N ARG A 164 14.72 -16.53 3.45
CA ARG A 164 15.73 -17.56 3.68
C ARG A 164 15.15 -18.89 4.15
#